data_AF-A0A7Y1X8K4-F1
#
_entry.id   AF-A0A7Y1X8K4-F1
#
_cell.length_a   1.000
_cell.length_b   1.000
_cell.length_c   1.000
_cell.angle_alpha   90.00
_cell.angle_beta   90.00
_cell.angle_gamma   90.00
#
_symmetry.space_group_name_H-M   'P 1'
#
loop_
_entity.id
_entity.type
_entity.pdbx_description
1 polymer ?
#
loop_
_entity_poly.entity_id
_entity_poly.type
_entity_poly.pdbx_seq_one_letter_code
_entity_poly.pdbx_strand_id
1 'polypeptide(L)'
;MKAPDTLRRMAQANPVPEAGDLHPDPADAERLFSSIERRRDEMIGTQTRPTPSPAPPPLRPWYRRPAVVFLMAIAAVMVVAVPLALFTGGGSEVIENSATTAPAPEASTTLPPTTAPATTVPREPPVIEPPFALEGWELVTPELDLTGGYSAGAFTRVVGTASGFLAIGGAGDGVWISSDGLEWAEVRDAFDPVGLGHGVDFEGVAVNRDRIAALIKDQSLSDGIQPRYGIATSPDGLDWTHTVLVEIDMVEGGDPDPTYSHSITAYGADGFIVSGTAIWLSTDGEQYEMVHEGIVRDVDPNGTERDPYPPRFDFRSSAADGQTAVLATGFGELVVTRDGETWELIPPLVGVDGEGQECSSVYLGALAHGPADFVAIGSCGMHGTVWTSPDGFTWSQIPYDENAFGEPAWISSIASSERGYMAGGRSGAEGALQAATVWTSPDGIRWTRVVLENDEVESGVLAVSSHEDTFVAVGWHEDDAAIWQATLAD
;
A
#
# COMPACT_ATOMS: atom_id res chain seq x y z
N MET A 1 -6.08 32.24 40.63
CA MET A 1 -7.50 32.26 41.01
C MET A 1 -8.27 33.18 40.06
N LYS A 2 -8.81 32.65 38.96
CA LYS A 2 -9.71 33.33 38.00
C LYS A 2 -10.78 32.39 37.40
N ALA A 3 -10.89 31.16 37.90
CA ALA A 3 -11.82 30.15 37.38
C ALA A 3 -13.32 30.46 37.62
N PRO A 4 -13.75 31.08 38.75
CA PRO A 4 -15.18 31.25 39.01
C PRO A 4 -15.87 32.25 38.06
N ASP A 5 -15.16 33.30 37.66
CA ASP A 5 -15.71 34.36 36.80
C ASP A 5 -15.88 33.89 35.35
N THR A 6 -14.98 33.03 34.86
CA THR A 6 -15.08 32.50 33.50
C THR A 6 -16.24 31.51 33.38
N LEU A 7 -16.40 30.60 34.35
CA LEU A 7 -17.53 29.67 34.39
C LEU A 7 -18.87 30.38 34.54
N ARG A 8 -18.92 31.46 35.34
CA ARG A 8 -20.16 32.26 35.51
C ARG A 8 -20.53 33.03 34.23
N ARG A 9 -19.54 33.52 33.48
CA ARG A 9 -19.77 34.17 32.17
C ARG A 9 -20.18 33.15 31.10
N MET A 10 -19.61 31.95 31.10
CA MET A 10 -20.01 30.86 30.20
C MET A 10 -21.45 30.41 30.49
N ALA A 11 -21.84 30.25 31.76
CA ALA A 11 -23.21 29.91 32.13
C ALA A 11 -24.23 31.01 31.79
N GLN A 12 -23.84 32.29 31.85
CA GLN A 12 -24.71 33.40 31.41
C GLN A 12 -24.78 33.54 29.88
N ALA A 13 -23.72 33.16 29.16
CA ALA A 13 -23.70 33.19 27.70
C ALA A 13 -24.49 32.02 27.08
N ASN A 14 -24.59 30.89 27.79
CA ASN A 14 -25.25 29.67 27.34
C ASN A 14 -26.24 29.13 28.41
N PRO A 15 -27.40 29.80 28.60
CA PRO A 15 -28.44 29.24 29.47
C PRO A 15 -28.96 27.95 28.85
N VAL A 16 -28.82 26.84 29.58
CA VAL A 16 -29.41 25.54 29.21
C VAL A 16 -30.93 25.66 29.37
N PRO A 17 -31.75 25.39 28.32
CA PRO A 17 -33.20 25.46 28.43
C PRO A 17 -33.71 24.47 29.47
N GLU A 18 -34.70 24.85 30.28
CA GLU A 18 -35.32 23.90 31.19
C GLU A 18 -36.17 22.91 30.39
N ALA A 19 -36.32 21.68 30.88
CA ALA A 19 -36.96 20.59 30.13
C ALA A 19 -38.43 20.88 29.71
N GLY A 20 -39.07 21.92 30.26
CA GLY A 20 -40.40 22.40 29.85
C GLY A 20 -40.42 23.32 28.62
N ASP A 21 -39.27 23.83 28.17
CA ASP A 21 -39.14 24.69 26.97
C ASP A 21 -39.03 23.87 25.66
N LEU A 22 -38.93 22.54 25.77
CA LEU A 22 -38.91 21.62 24.64
C LEU A 22 -40.35 21.16 24.31
N HIS A 23 -41.15 22.04 23.70
CA HIS A 23 -42.47 21.72 23.14
C HIS A 23 -42.58 22.15 21.66
N PRO A 24 -43.52 21.60 20.87
CA PRO A 24 -43.32 21.14 19.51
C PRO A 24 -43.90 22.11 18.48
N ASP A 25 -43.77 23.42 18.72
CA ASP A 25 -44.19 24.43 17.75
C ASP A 25 -43.02 24.80 16.83
N PRO A 26 -43.08 24.48 15.52
CA PRO A 26 -42.02 24.77 14.56
C PRO A 26 -41.62 26.25 14.53
N ALA A 27 -42.57 27.15 14.81
CA ALA A 27 -42.32 28.59 14.77
C ALA A 27 -41.44 29.09 15.93
N ASP A 28 -41.40 28.38 17.06
CA ASP A 28 -40.53 28.72 18.18
C ASP A 28 -39.14 28.09 18.04
N ALA A 29 -39.04 26.90 17.42
CA ALA A 29 -37.77 26.28 17.05
C ALA A 29 -36.99 27.13 16.03
N GLU A 30 -37.66 27.68 15.03
CA GLU A 30 -37.03 28.51 14.01
C GLU A 30 -36.54 29.86 14.57
N ARG A 31 -37.28 30.42 15.55
CA ARG A 31 -36.82 31.60 16.30
C ARG A 31 -35.61 31.30 17.17
N LEU A 32 -35.54 30.11 17.78
CA LEU A 32 -34.38 29.69 18.57
C LEU A 32 -33.15 29.51 17.65
N PHE A 33 -33.33 28.87 16.50
CA PHE A 33 -32.26 28.62 15.52
C PHE A 33 -31.70 29.93 14.96
N SER A 34 -32.58 30.85 14.54
CA SER A 34 -32.18 32.19 14.06
C SER A 34 -31.48 33.01 15.14
N SER A 35 -31.85 32.82 16.41
CA SER A 35 -31.17 33.45 17.56
C SER A 35 -29.75 32.89 17.74
N ILE A 36 -29.54 31.59 17.54
CA ILE A 36 -28.24 30.93 17.66
C ILE A 36 -27.31 31.38 16.52
N GLU A 37 -27.79 31.41 15.28
CA GLU A 37 -26.98 31.85 14.13
C GLU A 37 -26.54 33.31 14.25
N ARG A 38 -27.44 34.21 14.65
CA ARG A 38 -27.09 35.62 14.87
C ARG A 38 -26.01 35.79 15.94
N ARG A 39 -26.04 34.98 17.01
CA ARG A 39 -25.00 35.02 18.07
C ARG A 39 -23.68 34.43 17.60
N ARG A 40 -23.70 33.41 16.73
CA ARG A 40 -22.51 32.88 16.08
C ARG A 40 -21.83 33.96 15.24
N ASP A 41 -22.60 34.70 14.45
CA ASP A 41 -22.08 35.74 13.57
C ASP A 41 -21.54 36.95 14.36
N GLU A 42 -22.18 37.30 15.49
CA GLU A 42 -21.64 38.29 16.44
C GLU A 42 -20.31 37.84 17.09
N MET A 43 -20.15 36.54 17.38
CA MET A 43 -18.88 35.99 17.89
C MET A 43 -17.78 35.98 16.82
N ILE A 44 -18.11 35.68 15.56
CA ILE A 44 -17.16 35.73 14.43
C ILE A 44 -16.75 37.18 14.16
N GLY A 45 -17.69 38.13 14.24
CA GLY A 45 -17.42 39.56 14.07
C GLY A 45 -16.45 40.16 15.09
N THR A 46 -16.36 39.58 16.30
CA THR A 46 -15.41 40.05 17.33
C THR A 46 -13.98 39.53 17.17
N GLN A 47 -13.74 38.54 16.30
CA GLN A 47 -12.39 38.04 15.99
C GLN A 47 -11.62 38.90 14.96
N THR A 48 -12.28 39.83 14.27
CA THR A 48 -11.66 40.64 13.20
C THR A 48 -10.92 41.90 13.69
N ARG A 49 -10.62 42.02 14.98
CA ARG A 49 -9.75 43.10 15.46
C ARG A 49 -8.28 42.70 15.22
N PRO A 50 -7.50 43.45 14.42
CA PRO A 50 -6.15 43.03 14.07
C PRO A 50 -5.25 43.01 15.30
N THR A 51 -4.77 41.82 15.64
CA THR A 51 -3.67 41.61 16.59
C THR A 51 -2.38 42.17 15.96
N PRO A 52 -1.55 42.94 16.69
CA PRO A 52 -0.26 43.34 16.17
C PRO A 52 0.61 42.10 15.97
N SER A 53 1.21 41.94 14.79
CA SER A 53 2.04 40.78 14.43
C SER A 53 3.05 40.43 15.53
N PRO A 54 3.19 39.15 15.91
CA PRO A 54 4.26 38.71 16.77
C PRO A 54 5.61 38.92 16.06
N ALA A 55 6.60 39.39 16.81
CA ALA A 55 7.97 39.53 16.31
C ALA A 55 8.50 38.15 15.85
N PRO A 56 9.29 38.09 14.76
CA PRO A 56 9.83 36.83 14.28
C PRO A 56 10.71 36.17 15.34
N PRO A 57 10.71 34.83 15.44
CA PRO A 57 11.54 34.11 16.40
C PRO A 57 13.03 34.40 16.14
N PRO A 58 13.89 34.39 17.18
CA PRO A 58 15.30 34.62 17.01
C PRO A 58 15.87 33.54 16.07
N LEU A 59 16.54 34.00 15.00
CA LEU A 59 17.19 33.14 14.02
C LEU A 59 18.11 32.16 14.75
N ARG A 60 17.84 30.85 14.59
CA ARG A 60 18.76 29.80 15.04
C ARG A 60 20.14 30.10 14.46
N PRO A 61 21.22 30.06 15.26
CA PRO A 61 22.54 30.39 14.74
C PRO A 61 22.90 29.46 13.59
N TRP A 62 23.23 30.05 12.43
CA TRP A 62 23.45 29.34 11.16
C TRP A 62 24.48 28.19 11.26
N TYR A 63 25.40 28.28 12.23
CA TYR A 63 26.42 27.27 12.50
C TYR A 63 25.91 25.99 13.19
N ARG A 64 24.65 25.94 13.66
CA ARG A 64 24.03 24.73 14.24
C ARG A 64 23.22 23.91 13.23
N ARG A 65 23.21 24.29 11.95
CA ARG A 65 22.60 23.46 10.90
C ARG A 65 23.47 22.23 10.66
N PRO A 66 22.89 21.02 10.52
CA PRO A 66 23.65 19.77 10.36
C PRO A 66 24.69 19.84 9.23
N ALA A 67 24.33 20.45 8.10
CA ALA A 67 25.21 20.64 6.95
C ALA A 67 26.44 21.52 7.26
N VAL A 68 26.31 22.54 8.11
CA VAL A 68 27.43 23.43 8.46
C VAL A 68 28.38 22.74 9.45
N VAL A 69 27.84 21.94 10.37
CA VAL A 69 28.64 21.11 11.28
C VAL A 69 29.43 20.06 10.50
N PHE A 70 28.81 19.43 9.50
CA PHE A 70 29.48 18.45 8.63
C PHE A 70 30.62 19.08 7.80
N LEU A 71 30.38 20.25 7.20
CA LEU A 71 31.42 20.97 6.44
C LEU A 71 32.59 21.44 7.33
N MET A 72 32.31 21.88 8.57
CA MET A 72 33.35 22.24 9.53
C MET A 72 34.17 21.02 9.97
N ALA A 73 33.56 19.85 10.10
CA ALA A 73 34.26 18.61 10.42
C ALA A 73 35.21 18.18 9.28
N ILE A 74 34.78 18.25 8.02
CA ILE A 74 35.63 17.96 6.85
C ILE A 74 36.81 18.92 6.78
N ALA A 75 36.57 20.22 7.00
CA ALA A 75 37.63 21.22 7.01
C ALA A 75 38.66 20.94 8.12
N ALA A 76 38.22 20.53 9.31
CA ALA A 76 39.10 20.16 10.41
C ALA A 76 39.97 18.92 10.08
N VAL A 77 39.39 17.90 9.43
CA VAL A 77 40.14 16.71 8.98
C VAL A 77 41.20 17.09 7.95
N MET A 78 40.87 17.96 6.99
CA MET A 78 41.81 18.41 5.96
C MET A 78 42.99 19.22 6.56
N VAL A 79 42.74 20.05 7.57
CA VAL A 79 43.78 20.84 8.25
C VAL A 79 44.75 19.94 9.05
N VAL A 80 44.32 18.76 9.50
CA VAL A 80 45.17 17.82 10.24
C VAL A 80 45.87 16.81 9.33
N ALA A 81 45.18 16.26 8.32
CA ALA A 81 45.69 15.19 7.49
C ALA A 81 46.71 15.67 6.43
N VAL A 82 46.49 16.87 5.86
CA VAL A 82 47.35 17.39 4.77
C VAL A 82 48.77 17.73 5.25
N PRO A 83 48.98 18.37 6.42
CA PRO A 83 50.33 18.56 6.95
C PRO A 83 51.01 17.24 7.31
N LEU A 84 50.27 16.24 7.79
CA LEU A 84 50.83 14.95 8.19
C LEU A 84 51.36 14.16 6.99
N ALA A 85 50.65 14.18 5.86
CA ALA A 85 51.08 13.55 4.61
C ALA A 85 52.28 14.25 3.95
N LEU A 86 52.41 15.57 4.13
CA LEU A 86 53.54 16.35 3.60
C LEU A 86 54.82 16.21 4.44
N PHE A 87 54.72 15.83 5.72
CA PHE A 87 55.88 15.66 6.61
C PHE A 87 56.47 14.23 6.62
N THR A 88 55.81 13.23 6.04
CA THR A 88 56.30 11.84 6.01
C THR A 88 56.90 11.39 4.67
N GLY A 89 56.99 12.27 3.67
CA GLY A 89 57.47 11.94 2.33
C GLY A 89 58.88 12.46 2.02
N GLY A 90 59.92 11.83 2.57
CA GLY A 90 61.31 12.13 2.22
C GLY A 90 62.26 10.97 2.52
N GLY A 91 62.74 10.30 1.46
CA GLY A 91 63.79 9.28 1.57
C GLY A 91 63.91 8.39 0.34
N SER A 92 64.65 8.84 -0.66
CA SER A 92 65.14 8.06 -1.79
C SER A 92 66.29 7.14 -1.35
N GLU A 93 66.27 5.87 -1.75
CA GLU A 93 67.51 5.09 -1.91
C GLU A 93 67.56 4.43 -3.28
N VAL A 94 68.60 4.84 -4.00
CA VAL A 94 69.05 4.35 -5.29
C VAL A 94 69.89 3.10 -5.03
N ILE A 95 69.58 2.00 -5.70
CA ILE A 95 70.56 0.92 -5.94
C ILE A 95 70.62 0.66 -7.44
N GLU A 96 71.78 1.02 -8.01
CA GLU A 96 72.21 0.69 -9.36
C GLU A 96 72.36 -0.83 -9.51
N ASN A 97 71.98 -1.36 -10.68
CA ASN A 97 72.65 -2.54 -11.24
C ASN A 97 72.77 -2.41 -12.76
N SER A 98 74.00 -2.60 -13.21
CA SER A 98 74.49 -2.36 -14.56
C SER A 98 73.94 -3.32 -15.62
N ALA A 99 73.87 -2.82 -16.84
CA ALA A 99 73.48 -3.51 -18.05
C ALA A 99 74.48 -4.59 -18.49
N THR A 100 74.00 -5.65 -19.16
CA THR A 100 74.75 -6.42 -20.16
C THR A 100 73.78 -7.10 -21.16
N THR A 101 73.85 -6.60 -22.40
CA THR A 101 73.72 -7.27 -23.71
C THR A 101 72.35 -7.76 -24.23
N ALA A 102 71.90 -7.09 -25.29
CA ALA A 102 70.88 -7.55 -26.24
C ALA A 102 71.44 -8.60 -27.24
N PRO A 103 70.56 -9.37 -27.91
CA PRO A 103 70.22 -9.00 -29.28
C PRO A 103 68.70 -9.05 -29.57
N ALA A 104 68.27 -8.26 -30.54
CA ALA A 104 66.90 -8.23 -31.12
C ALA A 104 66.86 -9.04 -32.45
N PRO A 105 65.75 -9.15 -33.20
CA PRO A 105 64.32 -8.98 -32.87
C PRO A 105 63.44 -10.17 -33.36
N GLU A 106 62.29 -10.43 -32.75
CA GLU A 106 61.17 -11.07 -33.47
C GLU A 106 59.85 -10.38 -33.09
N ALA A 107 59.12 -9.96 -34.13
CA ALA A 107 57.82 -9.34 -34.00
C ALA A 107 56.79 -10.40 -33.68
N SER A 108 56.08 -10.24 -32.56
CA SER A 108 54.78 -10.88 -32.36
C SER A 108 53.83 -9.88 -31.72
N THR A 109 52.85 -9.49 -32.53
CA THR A 109 51.59 -8.86 -32.16
C THR A 109 50.86 -9.74 -31.15
N THR A 110 50.70 -9.28 -29.91
CA THR A 110 49.69 -9.77 -28.98
C THR A 110 48.96 -8.59 -28.37
N LEU A 111 47.65 -8.53 -28.65
CA LEU A 111 46.68 -7.57 -28.14
C LEU A 111 46.63 -7.59 -26.59
N PRO A 112 46.20 -6.50 -25.93
CA PRO A 112 45.97 -6.49 -24.48
C PRO A 112 44.81 -7.45 -24.11
N PRO A 113 44.80 -8.03 -22.90
CA PRO A 113 43.76 -8.96 -22.49
C PRO A 113 42.41 -8.25 -22.42
N THR A 114 41.47 -8.76 -23.22
CA THR A 114 40.04 -8.47 -23.13
C THR A 114 39.53 -8.82 -21.74
N THR A 115 39.00 -7.84 -21.02
CA THR A 115 38.19 -8.06 -19.82
C THR A 115 36.99 -8.92 -20.22
N ALA A 116 36.98 -10.18 -19.78
CA ALA A 116 35.82 -11.05 -19.95
C ALA A 116 34.65 -10.48 -19.12
N PRO A 117 33.42 -10.45 -19.65
CA PRO A 117 32.25 -10.10 -18.86
C PRO A 117 32.06 -11.12 -17.74
N ALA A 118 31.58 -10.65 -16.59
CA ALA A 118 31.24 -11.48 -15.45
C ALA A 118 30.30 -12.61 -15.89
N THR A 119 30.75 -13.85 -15.78
CA THR A 119 29.91 -15.03 -15.97
C THR A 119 28.89 -15.05 -14.84
N THR A 120 27.67 -14.60 -15.12
CA THR A 120 26.51 -14.97 -14.32
C THR A 120 26.41 -16.49 -14.36
N VAL A 121 26.63 -17.13 -13.20
CA VAL A 121 26.31 -18.55 -13.04
C VAL A 121 24.79 -18.66 -13.27
N PRO A 122 24.32 -19.47 -14.23
CA PRO A 122 22.89 -19.72 -14.38
C PRO A 122 22.37 -20.30 -13.06
N ARG A 123 21.40 -19.62 -12.43
CA ARG A 123 20.64 -20.16 -11.30
C ARG A 123 20.07 -21.51 -11.78
N GLU A 124 20.27 -22.57 -11.02
CA GLU A 124 19.58 -23.84 -11.25
C GLU A 124 18.08 -23.52 -11.27
N PRO A 125 17.32 -23.93 -12.31
CA PRO A 125 15.89 -23.66 -12.35
C PRO A 125 15.27 -24.21 -11.06
N PRO A 126 14.34 -23.46 -10.42
CA PRO A 126 13.71 -23.93 -9.20
C PRO A 126 13.17 -25.34 -9.43
N VAL A 127 13.37 -26.22 -8.45
CA VAL A 127 12.77 -27.56 -8.47
C VAL A 127 11.27 -27.35 -8.63
N ILE A 128 10.74 -27.74 -9.79
CA ILE A 128 9.32 -27.62 -10.09
C ILE A 128 8.64 -28.68 -9.23
N GLU A 129 8.18 -28.27 -8.05
CA GLU A 129 7.21 -29.07 -7.31
C GLU A 129 5.95 -29.22 -8.17
N PRO A 130 5.28 -30.39 -8.12
CA PRO A 130 3.99 -30.52 -8.79
C PRO A 130 3.05 -29.38 -8.35
N PRO A 131 2.13 -28.92 -9.23
CA PRO A 131 1.14 -27.93 -8.80
C PRO A 131 0.47 -28.44 -7.54
N PHE A 132 0.50 -27.63 -6.46
CA PHE A 132 -0.29 -27.95 -5.29
C PHE A 132 -1.76 -27.71 -5.67
N ALA A 133 -2.55 -28.78 -5.63
CA ALA A 133 -3.97 -28.67 -5.88
C ALA A 133 -4.66 -28.27 -4.58
N LEU A 134 -5.39 -27.16 -4.63
CA LEU A 134 -6.39 -26.83 -3.60
C LEU A 134 -7.69 -27.51 -4.02
N GLU A 135 -7.97 -28.67 -3.41
CA GLU A 135 -9.23 -29.36 -3.56
C GLU A 135 -10.12 -29.10 -2.34
N GLY A 136 -11.45 -29.23 -2.52
CA GLY A 136 -12.38 -29.16 -1.40
C GLY A 136 -12.63 -27.75 -0.87
N TRP A 137 -12.68 -26.73 -1.75
CA TRP A 137 -13.16 -25.41 -1.37
C TRP A 137 -14.57 -25.49 -0.76
N GLU A 138 -14.71 -25.02 0.48
CA GLU A 138 -15.98 -24.96 1.19
C GLU A 138 -16.40 -23.50 1.33
N LEU A 139 -17.65 -23.18 0.94
CA LEU A 139 -18.27 -21.90 1.25
C LEU A 139 -18.59 -21.86 2.75
N VAL A 140 -17.93 -20.95 3.43
CA VAL A 140 -18.14 -20.63 4.84
C VAL A 140 -19.12 -19.46 4.88
N THR A 141 -20.38 -19.73 5.20
CA THR A 141 -21.36 -18.70 5.54
C THR A 141 -21.29 -18.44 7.04
N PRO A 142 -20.61 -17.38 7.53
CA PRO A 142 -20.70 -17.05 8.94
C PRO A 142 -22.18 -16.84 9.33
N GLU A 143 -22.60 -17.27 10.52
CA GLU A 143 -23.90 -16.86 11.10
C GLU A 143 -23.84 -15.36 11.38
N LEU A 144 -24.07 -14.55 10.34
CA LEU A 144 -24.11 -13.11 10.41
C LEU A 144 -25.45 -12.70 11.05
N ASP A 145 -25.43 -12.13 12.25
CA ASP A 145 -26.64 -11.54 12.87
C ASP A 145 -26.96 -10.22 12.15
N LEU A 146 -27.52 -10.33 10.95
CA LEU A 146 -27.80 -9.23 10.01
C LEU A 146 -29.03 -8.40 10.46
N THR A 147 -28.99 -7.81 11.67
CA THR A 147 -29.98 -6.80 12.06
C THR A 147 -29.50 -5.40 11.68
N GLY A 148 -29.32 -5.15 10.39
CA GLY A 148 -28.91 -3.84 9.87
C GLY A 148 -28.96 -3.81 8.35
N GLY A 149 -30.11 -3.39 7.80
CA GLY A 149 -30.28 -3.33 6.35
C GLY A 149 -29.50 -2.19 5.72
N TYR A 150 -28.43 -2.51 5.01
CA TYR A 150 -28.00 -1.86 3.77
C TYR A 150 -27.26 -2.91 2.91
N SER A 151 -27.63 -3.01 1.64
CA SER A 151 -26.97 -3.86 0.65
C SER A 151 -25.52 -3.39 0.41
N ALA A 152 -24.52 -4.22 0.73
CA ALA A 152 -23.14 -4.22 0.20
C ALA A 152 -22.21 -5.13 1.06
N GLY A 153 -22.65 -6.35 1.41
CA GLY A 153 -22.02 -7.14 2.48
C GLY A 153 -20.68 -7.80 2.16
N ALA A 154 -19.91 -7.40 1.15
CA ALA A 154 -18.71 -8.15 0.74
C ALA A 154 -17.60 -8.13 1.82
N PHE A 155 -16.88 -9.24 1.97
CA PHE A 155 -15.56 -9.18 2.57
C PHE A 155 -14.56 -8.65 1.56
N THR A 156 -13.79 -7.63 1.93
CA THR A 156 -12.94 -6.89 1.00
C THR A 156 -11.45 -7.19 1.19
N ARG A 157 -11.04 -7.65 2.38
CA ARG A 157 -9.65 -7.96 2.71
C ARG A 157 -9.56 -9.20 3.58
N VAL A 158 -8.46 -9.93 3.43
CA VAL A 158 -8.07 -11.03 4.32
C VAL A 158 -6.55 -11.13 4.40
N VAL A 159 -6.02 -11.40 5.58
CA VAL A 159 -4.58 -11.65 5.82
C VAL A 159 -4.39 -12.83 6.77
N GLY A 160 -3.37 -13.64 6.51
CA GLY A 160 -2.83 -14.59 7.48
C GLY A 160 -2.09 -13.85 8.60
N THR A 161 -2.38 -14.23 9.84
CA THR A 161 -1.73 -13.73 11.06
C THR A 161 -0.98 -14.87 11.74
N ALA A 162 -0.20 -14.59 12.79
CA ALA A 162 0.46 -15.65 13.57
C ALA A 162 -0.52 -16.61 14.28
N SER A 163 -1.80 -16.28 14.34
CA SER A 163 -2.83 -17.04 15.04
C SER A 163 -3.95 -17.53 14.13
N GLY A 164 -3.80 -17.42 12.81
CA GLY A 164 -4.82 -17.79 11.82
C GLY A 164 -5.04 -16.69 10.80
N PHE A 165 -6.24 -16.11 10.77
CA PHE A 165 -6.69 -15.16 9.77
C PHE A 165 -7.40 -13.96 10.40
N LEU A 166 -7.28 -12.82 9.71
CA LEU A 166 -8.08 -11.64 9.93
C LEU A 166 -8.72 -11.22 8.61
N ALA A 167 -10.03 -10.97 8.62
CA ALA A 167 -10.80 -10.48 7.48
C ALA A 167 -11.50 -9.16 7.82
N ILE A 168 -11.70 -8.33 6.81
CA ILE A 168 -12.36 -7.03 6.93
C ILE A 168 -13.48 -6.94 5.90
N GLY A 169 -14.61 -6.36 6.30
CA GLY A 169 -15.81 -6.19 5.50
C GLY A 169 -17.02 -6.87 6.14
N GLY A 170 -17.95 -7.32 5.31
CA GLY A 170 -19.23 -7.85 5.80
C GLY A 170 -20.24 -6.74 6.10
N ALA A 171 -21.33 -7.08 6.78
CA ALA A 171 -22.35 -6.11 7.15
C ALA A 171 -21.80 -5.07 8.15
N GLY A 172 -21.56 -3.84 7.66
CA GLY A 172 -21.09 -2.72 8.48
C GLY A 172 -19.56 -2.57 8.58
N ASP A 173 -18.80 -3.15 7.63
CA ASP A 173 -17.34 -3.07 7.54
C ASP A 173 -16.61 -3.54 8.81
N GLY A 174 -17.05 -4.67 9.37
CA GLY A 174 -16.49 -5.25 10.59
C GLY A 174 -15.10 -5.85 10.43
N VAL A 175 -14.44 -6.09 11.57
CA VAL A 175 -13.20 -6.86 11.68
C VAL A 175 -13.55 -8.26 12.20
N TRP A 176 -13.03 -9.28 11.53
CA TRP A 176 -13.34 -10.69 11.83
C TRP A 176 -12.04 -11.45 11.98
N ILE A 177 -12.01 -12.38 12.94
CA ILE A 177 -10.87 -13.25 13.17
C ILE A 177 -11.28 -14.71 13.11
N SER A 178 -10.34 -15.55 12.69
CA SER A 178 -10.50 -17.00 12.68
C SER A 178 -9.15 -17.67 12.93
N SER A 179 -9.14 -18.75 13.71
CA SER A 179 -7.91 -19.55 13.89
C SER A 179 -7.71 -20.59 12.80
N ASP A 180 -8.75 -20.96 12.07
CA ASP A 180 -8.77 -22.10 11.15
C ASP A 180 -9.33 -21.77 9.75
N GLY A 181 -9.85 -20.57 9.55
CA GLY A 181 -10.50 -20.13 8.32
C GLY A 181 -11.95 -20.63 8.15
N LEU A 182 -12.47 -21.43 9.09
CA LEU A 182 -13.81 -22.01 9.06
C LEU A 182 -14.74 -21.33 10.06
N GLU A 183 -14.27 -21.12 11.30
CA GLU A 183 -15.05 -20.45 12.33
C GLU A 183 -14.60 -18.99 12.46
N TRP A 184 -15.51 -18.06 12.21
CA TRP A 184 -15.23 -16.63 12.23
C TRP A 184 -15.97 -15.93 13.36
N ALA A 185 -15.24 -15.12 14.12
CA ALA A 185 -15.78 -14.28 15.18
C ALA A 185 -15.59 -12.81 14.82
N GLU A 186 -16.68 -12.05 14.90
CA GLU A 186 -16.62 -10.59 14.81
C GLU A 186 -15.90 -10.04 16.05
N VAL A 187 -14.88 -9.20 15.83
CA VAL A 187 -14.22 -8.45 16.89
C VAL A 187 -15.12 -7.26 17.23
N ARG A 188 -16.09 -7.52 18.12
CA ARG A 188 -17.00 -6.48 18.62
C ARG A 188 -16.22 -5.34 19.25
N ASP A 189 -16.73 -4.14 19.03
CA ASP A 189 -16.11 -2.90 19.47
C ASP A 189 -14.69 -2.69 18.93
N ALA A 190 -14.19 -3.35 17.87
CA ALA A 190 -12.86 -3.04 17.30
C ALA A 190 -12.64 -1.53 17.04
N PHE A 191 -13.73 -0.78 16.87
CA PHE A 191 -13.77 0.66 16.60
C PHE A 191 -13.89 1.56 17.83
N ASP A 192 -14.35 1.05 18.99
CA ASP A 192 -14.55 1.83 20.22
C ASP A 192 -13.27 2.04 21.08
N PRO A 193 -12.29 1.11 21.22
CA PRO A 193 -11.07 1.33 22.00
C PRO A 193 -10.11 2.31 21.30
N VAL A 194 -10.33 2.53 20.01
CA VAL A 194 -9.54 3.42 19.15
C VAL A 194 -10.17 4.84 19.11
N GLY A 195 -11.39 5.02 19.62
CA GLY A 195 -12.07 6.33 19.66
C GLY A 195 -12.42 6.89 18.28
N LEU A 196 -12.46 6.04 17.25
CA LEU A 196 -12.66 6.46 15.85
C LEU A 196 -14.14 6.62 15.48
N GLY A 197 -15.06 6.15 16.33
CA GLY A 197 -16.51 6.30 16.11
C GLY A 197 -17.04 5.48 14.92
N HIS A 198 -18.31 5.71 14.58
CA HIS A 198 -18.91 5.16 13.36
C HIS A 198 -18.44 5.98 12.14
N GLY A 199 -18.01 5.31 11.05
CA GLY A 199 -17.61 5.95 9.78
C GLY A 199 -16.11 5.88 9.45
N VAL A 200 -15.47 4.76 9.76
CA VAL A 200 -14.08 4.47 9.40
C VAL A 200 -14.06 3.34 8.39
N ASP A 201 -13.45 3.57 7.23
CA ASP A 201 -13.29 2.55 6.20
C ASP A 201 -11.88 1.97 6.27
N PHE A 202 -11.74 0.65 6.07
CA PHE A 202 -10.43 0.02 5.92
C PHE A 202 -10.02 -0.04 4.46
N GLU A 203 -8.88 0.56 4.15
CA GLU A 203 -8.36 0.62 2.79
C GLU A 203 -7.37 -0.53 2.51
N GLY A 204 -6.61 -0.95 3.52
CA GLY A 204 -5.64 -2.03 3.39
C GLY A 204 -5.20 -2.60 4.74
N VAL A 205 -4.69 -3.81 4.72
CA VAL A 205 -4.15 -4.49 5.90
C VAL A 205 -2.91 -5.29 5.50
N ALA A 206 -1.89 -5.26 6.35
CA ALA A 206 -0.65 -6.01 6.16
C ALA A 206 -0.18 -6.58 7.50
N VAL A 207 0.53 -7.70 7.42
CA VAL A 207 1.16 -8.36 8.57
C VAL A 207 2.67 -8.34 8.38
N ASN A 208 3.39 -7.84 9.37
CA ASN A 208 4.84 -7.97 9.45
C ASN A 208 5.21 -8.57 10.81
N ARG A 209 5.75 -9.79 10.80
CA ARG A 209 6.06 -10.59 12.00
C ARG A 209 4.85 -10.77 12.92
N ASP A 210 4.90 -10.18 14.11
CA ASP A 210 3.90 -10.23 15.16
C ASP A 210 3.01 -8.98 15.19
N ARG A 211 3.05 -8.17 14.12
CA ARG A 211 2.29 -6.93 14.04
C ARG A 211 1.38 -6.92 12.81
N ILE A 212 0.12 -6.59 13.06
CA ILE A 212 -0.88 -6.27 12.06
C ILE A 212 -0.94 -4.74 11.95
N ALA A 213 -0.91 -4.21 10.73
CA ALA A 213 -1.13 -2.80 10.45
C ALA A 213 -2.27 -2.66 9.46
N ALA A 214 -3.18 -1.74 9.75
CA ALA A 214 -4.33 -1.43 8.93
C ALA A 214 -4.33 0.05 8.56
N LEU A 215 -4.52 0.32 7.27
CA LEU A 215 -4.76 1.64 6.75
C LEU A 215 -6.25 1.95 6.86
N ILE A 216 -6.56 2.99 7.61
CA ILE A 216 -7.92 3.42 7.91
C ILE A 216 -8.20 4.79 7.32
N LYS A 217 -9.43 5.00 6.87
CA LYS A 217 -9.96 6.26 6.37
C LYS A 217 -11.07 6.71 7.30
N ASP A 218 -10.85 7.80 8.03
CA ASP A 218 -11.81 8.39 8.94
C ASP A 218 -12.65 9.44 8.22
N GLN A 219 -13.93 9.13 8.02
CA GLN A 219 -14.89 10.06 7.42
C GLN A 219 -15.42 11.10 8.42
N SER A 220 -15.34 10.82 9.73
CA SER A 220 -15.86 11.67 10.82
C SER A 220 -14.98 12.89 11.09
N LEU A 221 -13.68 12.81 10.77
CA LEU A 221 -12.72 13.91 10.88
C LEU A 221 -12.64 14.79 9.62
N SER A 222 -13.53 14.56 8.65
CA SER A 222 -13.61 15.39 7.46
C SER A 222 -14.33 16.71 7.80
N ASP A 223 -13.60 17.83 7.75
CA ASP A 223 -14.21 19.18 7.85
C ASP A 223 -14.95 19.57 6.54
N GLY A 224 -15.45 18.57 5.79
CA GLY A 224 -16.08 18.74 4.49
C GLY A 224 -15.14 19.02 3.32
N ILE A 225 -13.81 18.93 3.51
CA ILE A 225 -12.81 19.29 2.46
C ILE A 225 -11.84 18.15 2.12
N GLN A 226 -11.48 17.23 3.04
CA GLN A 226 -10.65 16.05 2.74
C GLN A 226 -10.93 14.89 3.73
N PRO A 227 -10.95 13.61 3.30
CA PRO A 227 -10.91 12.46 4.21
C PRO A 227 -9.55 12.40 4.93
N ARG A 228 -9.54 11.97 6.20
CA ARG A 228 -8.28 11.76 6.94
C ARG A 228 -7.92 10.28 6.93
N TYR A 229 -6.67 9.98 6.65
CA TYR A 229 -6.16 8.61 6.74
C TYR A 229 -5.30 8.43 7.98
N GLY A 230 -5.34 7.25 8.57
CA GLY A 230 -4.55 6.88 9.75
C GLY A 230 -4.04 5.46 9.65
N ILE A 231 -3.17 5.08 10.59
CA ILE A 231 -2.72 3.70 10.73
C ILE A 231 -3.16 3.19 12.09
N ALA A 232 -3.89 2.08 12.06
CA ALA A 232 -4.18 1.28 13.24
C ALA A 232 -3.24 0.07 13.26
N THR A 233 -2.69 -0.26 14.41
CA THR A 233 -1.82 -1.42 14.63
C THR A 233 -2.40 -2.32 15.70
N SER A 234 -2.21 -3.62 15.54
CA SER A 234 -2.62 -4.62 16.52
C SER A 234 -1.61 -5.76 16.60
N PRO A 235 -1.29 -6.29 17.79
CA PRO A 235 -0.45 -7.48 17.92
C PRO A 235 -1.20 -8.78 17.59
N ASP A 236 -2.53 -8.80 17.70
CA ASP A 236 -3.34 -10.04 17.64
C ASP A 236 -4.67 -9.90 16.88
N GLY A 237 -4.98 -8.70 16.39
CA GLY A 237 -6.23 -8.38 15.69
C GLY A 237 -7.40 -8.07 16.63
N LEU A 238 -7.20 -8.21 17.94
CA LEU A 238 -8.20 -7.95 18.98
C LEU A 238 -8.03 -6.55 19.56
N ASP A 239 -6.80 -6.22 19.97
CA ASP A 239 -6.48 -4.94 20.60
C ASP A 239 -5.84 -4.00 19.58
N TRP A 240 -6.56 -2.94 19.21
CA TRP A 240 -6.08 -1.95 18.26
C TRP A 240 -5.59 -0.69 18.95
N THR A 241 -4.36 -0.29 18.63
CA THR A 241 -3.83 1.04 18.90
C THR A 241 -3.79 1.80 17.58
N HIS A 242 -4.03 3.11 17.59
CA HIS A 242 -3.87 3.91 16.37
C HIS A 242 -2.96 5.09 16.61
N THR A 243 -2.23 5.42 15.57
CA THR A 243 -1.58 6.72 15.44
C THR A 243 -2.24 7.41 14.27
N VAL A 244 -2.86 8.56 14.52
CA VAL A 244 -3.32 9.42 13.44
C VAL A 244 -2.09 9.90 12.68
N LEU A 245 -1.94 9.46 11.43
CA LEU A 245 -1.04 10.14 10.51
C LEU A 245 -1.64 11.51 10.25
N VAL A 246 -0.89 12.56 10.56
CA VAL A 246 -1.29 13.90 10.13
C VAL A 246 -1.16 13.91 8.61
N GLU A 247 -2.30 14.07 7.94
CA GLU A 247 -2.46 14.34 6.50
C GLU A 247 -1.58 13.46 5.60
N ILE A 248 -2.16 12.35 5.10
CA ILE A 248 -1.88 12.01 3.69
C ILE A 248 -2.51 13.17 2.90
N ASP A 249 -1.74 14.25 2.77
CA ASP A 249 -2.18 15.52 2.18
C ASP A 249 -2.54 15.25 0.72
N MET A 250 -3.83 15.05 0.47
CA MET A 250 -4.36 15.05 -0.87
C MET A 250 -4.16 16.46 -1.41
N VAL A 251 -3.47 16.57 -2.54
CA VAL A 251 -3.23 17.85 -3.20
C VAL A 251 -4.56 18.59 -3.35
N GLU A 252 -4.62 19.80 -2.78
CA GLU A 252 -5.75 20.73 -2.89
C GLU A 252 -6.15 20.88 -4.38
N GLY A 253 -7.40 20.52 -4.74
CA GLY A 253 -7.98 20.87 -6.04
C GLY A 253 -8.24 19.75 -7.05
N GLY A 254 -8.03 18.48 -6.69
CA GLY A 254 -8.57 17.34 -7.46
C GLY A 254 -10.01 17.01 -7.04
N ASP A 255 -10.86 16.61 -8.00
CA ASP A 255 -12.18 16.05 -7.72
C ASP A 255 -12.00 14.87 -6.74
N PRO A 256 -12.69 14.82 -5.58
CA PRO A 256 -12.64 13.67 -4.68
C PRO A 256 -13.34 12.48 -5.36
N ASP A 257 -12.68 11.84 -6.31
CA ASP A 257 -13.12 10.55 -6.79
C ASP A 257 -12.91 9.55 -5.63
N PRO A 258 -13.96 8.88 -5.12
CA PRO A 258 -13.84 7.91 -4.02
C PRO A 258 -13.02 6.65 -4.37
N THR A 259 -12.30 6.65 -5.49
CA THR A 259 -11.57 5.51 -6.06
C THR A 259 -10.06 5.54 -5.83
N TYR A 260 -9.54 6.47 -5.02
CA TYR A 260 -8.14 6.47 -4.58
C TYR A 260 -7.84 5.19 -3.81
N SER A 261 -7.20 4.24 -4.49
CA SER A 261 -6.92 2.93 -3.91
C SER A 261 -5.57 3.00 -3.24
N HIS A 262 -5.56 2.85 -1.93
CA HIS A 262 -4.34 2.88 -1.15
C HIS A 262 -3.90 1.46 -0.81
N SER A 263 -2.59 1.27 -0.63
CA SER A 263 -2.03 -0.02 -0.25
C SER A 263 -1.09 0.11 0.94
N ILE A 264 -1.02 -0.94 1.74
CA ILE A 264 -0.04 -1.11 2.81
C ILE A 264 0.61 -2.48 2.65
N THR A 265 1.93 -2.54 2.77
CA THR A 265 2.70 -3.78 2.64
C THR A 265 3.83 -3.81 3.66
N ALA A 266 4.11 -5.01 4.19
CA ALA A 266 5.24 -5.25 5.07
C ALA A 266 6.57 -4.94 4.36
N TYR A 267 7.47 -4.23 5.03
CA TYR A 267 8.76 -3.85 4.46
C TYR A 267 9.86 -3.82 5.51
N GLY A 268 11.04 -4.34 5.13
CA GLY A 268 12.16 -4.46 6.06
C GLY A 268 11.85 -5.39 7.24
N ALA A 269 12.53 -5.15 8.36
CA ALA A 269 12.45 -6.01 9.53
C ALA A 269 11.12 -5.89 10.27
N ASP A 270 10.71 -4.67 10.62
CA ASP A 270 9.54 -4.38 11.46
C ASP A 270 8.66 -3.28 10.85
N GLY A 271 8.93 -2.92 9.60
CA GLY A 271 8.38 -1.75 8.94
C GLY A 271 7.23 -2.03 7.99
N PHE A 272 6.67 -0.94 7.46
CA PHE A 272 5.62 -0.96 6.47
C PHE A 272 5.84 0.16 5.46
N ILE A 273 5.42 -0.08 4.22
CA ILE A 273 5.23 0.97 3.22
C ILE A 273 3.74 1.18 3.04
N VAL A 274 3.32 2.44 3.08
CA VAL A 274 1.97 2.88 2.74
C VAL A 274 2.06 3.71 1.47
N SER A 275 1.27 3.36 0.47
CA SER A 275 1.27 4.00 -0.84
C SER A 275 -0.14 4.44 -1.24
N GLY A 276 -0.22 5.59 -1.87
CA GLY A 276 -1.42 6.12 -2.53
C GLY A 276 -1.00 7.24 -3.48
N THR A 277 -1.38 8.48 -3.17
CA THR A 277 -0.86 9.67 -3.86
C THR A 277 0.54 10.09 -3.39
N ALA A 278 1.00 9.56 -2.26
CA ALA A 278 2.34 9.72 -1.69
C ALA A 278 2.84 8.36 -1.18
N ILE A 279 4.13 8.29 -0.85
CA ILE A 279 4.76 7.11 -0.27
C ILE A 279 5.24 7.44 1.13
N TRP A 280 4.77 6.67 2.09
CA TRP A 280 5.14 6.76 3.50
C TRP A 280 5.83 5.48 3.92
N LEU A 281 6.93 5.62 4.66
CA LEU A 281 7.73 4.53 5.16
C LEU A 281 7.70 4.52 6.69
N SER A 282 7.54 3.35 7.27
CA SER A 282 7.82 3.09 8.67
C SER A 282 8.88 2.01 8.78
N THR A 283 9.83 2.18 9.69
CA THR A 283 10.87 1.18 9.98
C THR A 283 10.61 0.40 11.26
N ASP A 284 9.70 0.88 12.11
CA ASP A 284 9.33 0.32 13.42
C ASP A 284 7.83 -0.05 13.54
N GLY A 285 7.04 0.26 12.51
CA GLY A 285 5.59 0.08 12.50
C GLY A 285 4.84 1.01 13.44
N GLU A 286 5.46 2.09 13.93
CA GLU A 286 4.85 3.06 14.84
C GLU A 286 4.95 4.49 14.31
N GLN A 287 6.10 4.85 13.75
CA GLN A 287 6.36 6.15 13.17
C GLN A 287 6.42 6.01 11.65
N TYR A 288 5.70 6.89 10.96
CA TYR A 288 5.68 6.94 9.50
C TYR A 288 6.23 8.29 9.05
N GLU A 289 7.12 8.24 8.05
CA GLU A 289 7.68 9.41 7.40
C GLU A 289 7.34 9.40 5.91
N MET A 290 6.96 10.55 5.36
CA MET A 290 6.78 10.70 3.92
C MET A 290 8.15 10.71 3.24
N VAL A 291 8.42 9.70 2.43
CA VAL A 291 9.70 9.54 1.70
C VAL A 291 9.58 10.00 0.25
N HIS A 292 8.37 10.07 -0.30
CA HIS A 292 8.12 10.56 -1.65
C HIS A 292 6.74 11.22 -1.75
N GLU A 293 6.66 12.41 -2.33
CA GLU A 293 5.41 13.15 -2.55
C GLU A 293 4.55 12.56 -3.69
N GLY A 294 4.77 11.30 -4.10
CA GLY A 294 4.21 10.73 -5.34
C GLY A 294 4.91 11.22 -6.62
N ILE A 295 4.83 10.42 -7.69
CA ILE A 295 5.42 10.78 -8.99
C ILE A 295 4.35 11.48 -9.82
N VAL A 296 4.71 12.62 -10.40
CA VAL A 296 3.85 13.42 -11.27
C VAL A 296 3.91 12.87 -12.70
N ARG A 297 2.77 12.56 -13.33
CA ARG A 297 2.73 12.39 -14.79
C ARG A 297 2.97 13.75 -15.44
N ASP A 298 4.09 13.92 -16.13
CA ASP A 298 4.25 15.04 -17.08
C ASP A 298 3.23 14.84 -18.21
N VAL A 299 2.09 15.53 -18.16
CA VAL A 299 1.07 15.43 -19.21
C VAL A 299 1.38 16.43 -20.34
N ASP A 300 1.48 15.83 -21.52
CA ASP A 300 1.41 16.32 -22.91
C ASP A 300 2.68 16.91 -23.59
N PRO A 301 3.32 16.19 -24.54
CA PRO A 301 4.33 16.75 -25.44
C PRO A 301 3.76 17.79 -26.43
N ASN A 302 2.43 17.93 -26.54
CA ASN A 302 1.79 18.88 -27.45
C ASN A 302 1.56 20.28 -26.85
N GLY A 303 1.91 20.51 -25.58
CA GLY A 303 1.96 21.86 -24.99
C GLY A 303 0.59 22.54 -24.81
N THR A 304 -0.51 21.79 -24.81
CA THR A 304 -1.85 22.32 -24.50
C THR A 304 -2.14 22.19 -23.01
N GLU A 305 -2.17 23.34 -22.32
CA GLU A 305 -2.47 23.55 -20.90
C GLU A 305 -1.76 22.61 -19.91
N ARG A 306 -0.76 23.14 -19.20
CA ARG A 306 -0.34 22.60 -17.90
C ARG A 306 -1.57 22.62 -17.00
N ASP A 307 -2.14 21.44 -16.76
CA ASP A 307 -2.98 21.24 -15.59
C ASP A 307 -2.20 21.75 -14.37
N PRO A 308 -2.71 22.72 -13.59
CA PRO A 308 -2.03 23.16 -12.37
C PRO A 308 -1.84 22.02 -11.36
N TYR A 309 -2.55 20.89 -11.54
CA TYR A 309 -2.43 19.67 -10.74
C TYR A 309 -2.19 18.47 -11.66
N PRO A 310 -0.96 18.27 -12.17
CA PRO A 310 -0.68 17.13 -13.03
C PRO A 310 -1.00 15.82 -12.28
N PRO A 311 -1.64 14.82 -12.92
CA PRO A 311 -2.11 13.62 -12.24
C PRO A 311 -0.92 12.90 -11.60
N ARG A 312 -0.93 12.81 -10.27
CA ARG A 312 0.02 11.98 -9.52
C ARG A 312 -0.38 10.51 -9.72
N PHE A 313 0.60 9.62 -9.68
CA PHE A 313 0.33 8.20 -9.65
C PHE A 313 -0.44 7.84 -8.37
N ASP A 314 -1.53 7.10 -8.53
CA ASP A 314 -2.28 6.48 -7.43
C ASP A 314 -1.88 5.00 -7.35
N PHE A 315 -1.18 4.63 -6.27
CA PHE A 315 -0.63 3.29 -6.09
C PHE A 315 -1.64 2.34 -5.45
N ARG A 316 -2.19 1.43 -6.26
CA ARG A 316 -3.23 0.49 -5.87
C ARG A 316 -2.73 -0.77 -5.17
N SER A 317 -1.50 -1.17 -5.46
CA SER A 317 -0.92 -2.39 -4.90
C SER A 317 0.56 -2.22 -4.66
N SER A 318 1.07 -2.93 -3.66
CA SER A 318 2.49 -3.00 -3.36
C SER A 318 2.91 -4.43 -3.00
N ALA A 319 4.19 -4.74 -3.22
CA ALA A 319 4.81 -5.98 -2.79
C ALA A 319 6.27 -5.73 -2.42
N ALA A 320 6.83 -6.49 -1.48
CA ALA A 320 8.22 -6.35 -1.08
C ALA A 320 8.88 -7.70 -0.73
N ASP A 321 10.18 -7.79 -0.97
CA ASP A 321 11.04 -8.93 -0.61
C ASP A 321 11.82 -8.70 0.71
N GLY A 322 11.57 -7.57 1.37
CA GLY A 322 12.29 -7.09 2.55
C GLY A 322 13.43 -6.12 2.24
N GLN A 323 13.93 -6.06 1.02
CA GLN A 323 14.91 -5.07 0.53
C GLN A 323 14.36 -4.27 -0.64
N THR A 324 13.78 -4.95 -1.62
CA THR A 324 13.13 -4.36 -2.78
C THR A 324 11.64 -4.20 -2.49
N ALA A 325 11.08 -3.04 -2.78
CA ALA A 325 9.64 -2.82 -2.81
C ALA A 325 9.20 -2.32 -4.19
N VAL A 326 8.11 -2.89 -4.68
CA VAL A 326 7.46 -2.53 -5.94
C VAL A 326 6.08 -1.98 -5.62
N LEU A 327 5.78 -0.80 -6.15
CA LEU A 327 4.46 -0.15 -6.07
C LEU A 327 3.88 -0.07 -7.47
N ALA A 328 2.64 -0.50 -7.64
CA ALA A 328 1.93 -0.47 -8.90
C ALA A 328 0.78 0.53 -8.89
N THR A 329 0.62 1.22 -10.01
CA THR A 329 -0.61 1.95 -10.32
C THR A 329 -1.63 1.02 -10.95
N GLY A 330 -2.88 1.47 -11.00
CA GLY A 330 -3.93 0.73 -11.71
C GLY A 330 -3.69 0.61 -13.22
N PHE A 331 -2.82 1.44 -13.83
CA PHE A 331 -2.63 1.50 -15.29
C PHE A 331 -1.28 0.92 -15.75
N GLY A 332 -0.72 -0.01 -14.97
CA GLY A 332 0.46 -0.80 -15.34
C GLY A 332 1.80 -0.08 -15.13
N GLU A 333 1.82 1.12 -14.55
CA GLU A 333 3.06 1.78 -14.19
C GLU A 333 3.57 1.28 -12.84
N LEU A 334 4.89 1.12 -12.73
CA LEU A 334 5.52 0.60 -11.52
C LEU A 334 6.59 1.56 -11.03
N VAL A 335 6.74 1.64 -9.73
CA VAL A 335 7.82 2.35 -9.06
C VAL A 335 8.51 1.42 -8.09
N VAL A 336 9.83 1.39 -8.12
CA VAL A 336 10.63 0.40 -7.39
C VAL A 336 11.67 1.10 -6.52
N THR A 337 11.91 0.57 -5.33
CA THR A 337 13.01 0.98 -4.45
C THR A 337 13.77 -0.23 -3.95
N ARG A 338 15.05 -0.05 -3.59
CA ARG A 338 15.87 -1.05 -2.87
C ARG A 338 16.30 -0.59 -1.46
N ASP A 339 16.02 0.66 -1.12
CA ASP A 339 16.51 1.31 0.09
C ASP A 339 15.41 2.11 0.82
N GLY A 340 14.23 2.27 0.22
CA GLY A 340 13.14 3.09 0.74
C GLY A 340 13.35 4.60 0.53
N GLU A 341 14.53 5.02 0.05
CA GLU A 341 14.93 6.41 -0.12
C GLU A 341 14.92 6.84 -1.60
N THR A 342 15.40 5.95 -2.48
CA THR A 342 15.49 6.16 -3.92
C THR A 342 14.44 5.34 -4.64
N TRP A 343 13.68 6.01 -5.51
CA TRP A 343 12.55 5.44 -6.21
C TRP A 343 12.76 5.57 -7.72
N GLU A 344 12.68 4.45 -8.43
CA GLU A 344 12.87 4.33 -9.87
C GLU A 344 11.53 4.07 -10.55
N LEU A 345 11.18 4.90 -11.53
CA LEU A 345 10.02 4.66 -12.39
C LEU A 345 10.38 3.62 -13.45
N ILE A 346 9.62 2.54 -13.49
CA ILE A 346 9.73 1.49 -14.51
C ILE A 346 8.75 1.80 -15.64
N PRO A 347 9.12 1.54 -16.91
CA PRO A 347 8.19 1.67 -18.03
C PRO A 347 6.89 0.90 -17.78
N PRO A 348 5.73 1.42 -18.23
CA PRO A 348 4.46 0.73 -18.09
C PRO A 348 4.54 -0.69 -18.65
N LEU A 349 3.94 -1.64 -17.95
CA LEU A 349 3.86 -3.02 -18.41
C LEU A 349 3.09 -3.07 -19.74
N VAL A 350 3.66 -3.81 -20.69
CA VAL A 350 2.98 -4.13 -21.95
C VAL A 350 2.27 -5.45 -21.77
N GLY A 351 0.99 -5.47 -22.16
CA GLY A 351 0.16 -6.66 -22.18
C GLY A 351 -0.18 -7.05 -23.61
N VAL A 352 -0.09 -8.34 -23.89
CA VAL A 352 -0.49 -8.98 -25.13
C VAL A 352 -1.63 -9.95 -24.80
N ASP A 353 -2.72 -9.89 -25.56
CA ASP A 353 -3.89 -10.76 -25.36
C ASP A 353 -3.68 -12.17 -25.94
N GLY A 354 -4.72 -13.01 -25.84
CA GLY A 354 -4.69 -14.37 -26.37
C GLY A 354 -4.55 -14.47 -27.89
N GLU A 355 -4.84 -13.40 -28.62
CA GLU A 355 -4.69 -13.32 -30.07
C GLU A 355 -3.29 -12.83 -30.50
N GLY A 356 -2.44 -12.49 -29.53
CA GLY A 356 -1.11 -11.94 -29.79
C GLY A 356 -1.14 -10.45 -30.13
N GLN A 357 -2.22 -9.73 -29.83
CA GLN A 357 -2.34 -8.29 -30.04
C GLN A 357 -1.96 -7.53 -28.77
N GLU A 358 -1.22 -6.44 -28.92
CA GLU A 358 -0.93 -5.53 -27.80
C GLU A 358 -2.22 -4.82 -27.35
N CYS A 359 -2.51 -4.88 -26.06
CA CYS A 359 -3.66 -4.18 -25.49
C CYS A 359 -3.42 -2.67 -25.47
N SER A 360 -4.48 -1.91 -25.75
CA SER A 360 -4.45 -0.44 -25.63
C SER A 360 -4.22 0.05 -24.20
N SER A 361 -4.53 -0.78 -23.22
CA SER A 361 -4.35 -0.50 -21.80
C SER A 361 -4.19 -1.80 -21.01
N VAL A 362 -3.23 -1.81 -20.11
CA VAL A 362 -3.08 -2.83 -19.07
C VAL A 362 -3.67 -2.28 -17.78
N TYR A 363 -4.48 -3.10 -17.10
CA TYR A 363 -4.92 -2.81 -15.75
C TYR A 363 -4.22 -3.76 -14.78
N LEU A 364 -3.50 -3.23 -13.80
CA LEU A 364 -2.82 -4.04 -12.80
C LEU A 364 -3.72 -4.16 -11.56
N GLY A 365 -4.04 -5.40 -11.19
CA GLY A 365 -4.91 -5.70 -10.05
C GLY A 365 -4.13 -5.73 -8.75
N ALA A 366 -3.12 -6.60 -8.66
CA ALA A 366 -2.32 -6.77 -7.45
C ALA A 366 -0.89 -7.28 -7.73
N LEU A 367 -0.03 -7.08 -6.74
CA LEU A 367 1.36 -7.54 -6.70
C LEU A 367 1.56 -8.51 -5.53
N ALA A 368 2.41 -9.50 -5.71
CA ALA A 368 2.91 -10.33 -4.61
C ALA A 368 4.41 -10.61 -4.80
N HIS A 369 5.10 -10.81 -3.68
CA HIS A 369 6.45 -11.38 -3.65
C HIS A 369 6.40 -12.74 -2.95
N GLY A 370 7.04 -13.77 -3.52
CA GLY A 370 6.95 -15.14 -3.03
C GLY A 370 8.13 -16.02 -3.46
N PRO A 371 7.95 -17.36 -3.47
CA PRO A 371 9.03 -18.30 -3.79
C PRO A 371 9.66 -18.15 -5.17
N ALA A 372 8.94 -17.57 -6.13
CA ALA A 372 9.41 -17.28 -7.49
C ALA A 372 9.59 -15.77 -7.73
N ASP A 373 10.00 -15.03 -6.70
CA ASP A 373 10.23 -13.59 -6.69
C ASP A 373 8.91 -12.78 -6.89
N PHE A 374 8.89 -11.73 -7.72
CA PHE A 374 7.74 -10.85 -7.88
C PHE A 374 6.77 -11.32 -8.97
N VAL A 375 5.47 -11.24 -8.67
CA VAL A 375 4.36 -11.53 -9.59
C VAL A 375 3.38 -10.37 -9.58
N ALA A 376 2.94 -9.96 -10.76
CA ALA A 376 1.88 -8.99 -10.97
C ALA A 376 0.74 -9.68 -11.72
N ILE A 377 -0.49 -9.47 -11.26
CA ILE A 377 -1.70 -9.93 -11.93
C ILE A 377 -2.52 -8.73 -12.40
N GLY A 378 -3.31 -8.93 -13.45
CA GLY A 378 -4.12 -7.87 -14.01
C GLY A 378 -4.97 -8.32 -15.19
N SER A 379 -5.40 -7.34 -15.99
CA SER A 379 -6.16 -7.58 -17.20
C SER A 379 -5.60 -6.84 -18.42
N CYS A 380 -5.77 -7.50 -19.57
CA CYS A 380 -5.48 -7.03 -20.91
C CYS A 380 -6.79 -7.20 -21.71
N GLY A 381 -7.56 -6.12 -21.87
CA GLY A 381 -8.95 -6.24 -22.33
C GLY A 381 -9.80 -7.06 -21.36
N MET A 382 -10.43 -8.14 -21.84
CA MET A 382 -11.22 -9.07 -21.03
C MET A 382 -10.42 -10.28 -20.51
N HIS A 383 -9.11 -10.31 -20.78
CA HIS A 383 -8.24 -11.45 -20.50
C HIS A 383 -7.47 -11.21 -19.22
N GLY A 384 -7.48 -12.18 -18.31
CA GLY A 384 -6.57 -12.22 -17.17
C GLY A 384 -5.14 -12.40 -17.66
N THR A 385 -4.20 -11.67 -17.06
CA THR A 385 -2.79 -11.67 -17.47
C THR A 385 -1.88 -11.59 -16.26
N VAL A 386 -0.68 -12.15 -16.40
CA VAL A 386 0.33 -12.25 -15.35
C VAL A 386 1.69 -11.80 -15.90
N TRP A 387 2.39 -11.02 -15.09
CA TRP A 387 3.80 -10.68 -15.31
C TRP A 387 4.63 -11.20 -14.15
N THR A 388 5.86 -11.61 -14.45
CA THR A 388 6.84 -12.07 -13.47
C THR A 388 8.07 -11.19 -13.51
N SER A 389 8.72 -11.02 -12.37
CA SER A 389 9.99 -10.32 -12.27
C SER A 389 10.89 -10.93 -11.19
N PRO A 390 12.13 -11.31 -11.53
CA PRO A 390 13.09 -11.84 -10.56
C PRO A 390 13.68 -10.76 -9.65
N ASP A 391 13.53 -9.48 -9.98
CA ASP A 391 14.19 -8.36 -9.29
C ASP A 391 13.30 -7.16 -9.00
N GLY A 392 12.05 -7.16 -9.49
CA GLY A 392 11.12 -6.03 -9.41
C GLY A 392 11.35 -4.95 -10.46
N PHE A 393 12.45 -4.97 -11.21
CA PHE A 393 12.81 -3.96 -12.23
C PHE A 393 12.49 -4.44 -13.64
N THR A 394 12.76 -5.71 -13.93
CA THR A 394 12.57 -6.29 -15.26
C THR A 394 11.37 -7.23 -15.23
N TRP A 395 10.31 -6.85 -15.94
CA TRP A 395 9.06 -7.60 -15.98
C TRP A 395 8.86 -8.29 -17.32
N SER A 396 8.31 -9.50 -17.28
CA SER A 396 7.94 -10.27 -18.47
C SER A 396 6.55 -10.85 -18.32
N GLN A 397 5.69 -10.59 -19.30
CA GLN A 397 4.37 -11.21 -19.36
C GLN A 397 4.54 -12.70 -19.68
N ILE A 398 3.77 -13.55 -18.99
CA ILE A 398 3.67 -14.96 -19.38
C ILE A 398 2.73 -15.10 -20.58
N PRO A 399 2.91 -16.11 -21.45
CA PRO A 399 1.95 -16.38 -22.52
C PRO A 399 0.54 -16.62 -21.97
N TYR A 400 -0.47 -16.03 -22.61
CA TYR A 400 -1.86 -16.30 -22.28
C TYR A 400 -2.19 -17.79 -22.51
N ASP A 401 -2.89 -18.39 -21.55
CA ASP A 401 -3.43 -19.74 -21.63
C ASP A 401 -4.92 -19.69 -21.25
N GLU A 402 -5.78 -19.92 -22.23
CA GLU A 402 -7.24 -19.93 -22.07
C GLU A 402 -7.70 -20.99 -21.05
N ASN A 403 -7.00 -22.12 -20.94
CA ASN A 403 -7.35 -23.13 -19.93
C ASN A 403 -6.99 -22.67 -18.52
N ALA A 404 -5.91 -21.90 -18.40
CA ALA A 404 -5.43 -21.39 -17.12
C ALA A 404 -6.23 -20.17 -16.64
N PHE A 405 -6.69 -19.29 -17.53
CA PHE A 405 -7.35 -18.04 -17.13
C PHE A 405 -8.83 -17.99 -17.47
N GLY A 406 -9.25 -18.64 -18.56
CA GLY A 406 -10.60 -18.50 -19.11
C GLY A 406 -10.85 -17.13 -19.73
N GLU A 407 -12.03 -16.98 -20.33
CA GLU A 407 -12.44 -15.73 -20.95
C GLU A 407 -13.96 -15.52 -20.83
N PRO A 408 -14.42 -14.34 -20.39
CA PRO A 408 -13.69 -13.31 -19.62
C PRO A 408 -13.11 -13.76 -18.27
N ALA A 409 -12.02 -13.11 -17.85
CA ALA A 409 -11.42 -13.30 -16.54
C ALA A 409 -10.91 -11.98 -15.94
N TRP A 410 -11.30 -11.71 -14.69
CA TRP A 410 -10.82 -10.57 -13.91
C TRP A 410 -10.15 -11.08 -12.65
N ILE A 411 -8.83 -10.88 -12.56
CA ILE A 411 -8.02 -11.25 -11.40
C ILE A 411 -7.78 -9.96 -10.60
N SER A 412 -8.15 -9.96 -9.31
CA SER A 412 -8.19 -8.76 -8.46
C SER A 412 -7.19 -8.80 -7.30
N SER A 413 -6.81 -9.98 -6.85
CA SER A 413 -5.95 -10.17 -5.68
C SER A 413 -4.95 -11.29 -5.90
N ILE A 414 -3.79 -11.19 -5.26
CA ILE A 414 -2.77 -12.24 -5.20
C ILE A 414 -2.12 -12.25 -3.81
N ALA A 415 -1.86 -13.44 -3.29
CA ALA A 415 -1.06 -13.70 -2.10
C ALA A 415 -0.03 -14.79 -2.39
N SER A 416 1.04 -14.82 -1.60
CA SER A 416 2.07 -15.85 -1.66
C SER A 416 2.11 -16.65 -0.35
N SER A 417 2.59 -17.88 -0.47
CA SER A 417 2.88 -18.82 0.61
C SER A 417 4.22 -19.50 0.32
N GLU A 418 4.69 -20.34 1.23
CA GLU A 418 5.89 -21.17 0.98
C GLU A 418 5.73 -22.10 -0.23
N ARG A 419 4.49 -22.41 -0.65
CA ARG A 419 4.19 -23.33 -1.75
C ARG A 419 4.03 -22.64 -3.10
N GLY A 420 3.88 -21.33 -3.11
CA GLY A 420 3.68 -20.54 -4.34
C GLY A 420 2.63 -19.44 -4.14
N TYR A 421 1.91 -19.15 -5.21
CA TYR A 421 0.98 -18.04 -5.33
C TYR A 421 -0.46 -18.53 -5.42
N MET A 422 -1.35 -17.76 -4.82
CA MET A 422 -2.78 -17.88 -4.98
C MET A 422 -3.33 -16.53 -5.42
N ALA A 423 -4.14 -16.51 -6.47
CA ALA A 423 -4.85 -15.34 -6.95
C ALA A 423 -6.35 -15.54 -6.87
N GLY A 424 -7.10 -14.45 -6.73
CA GLY A 424 -8.54 -14.44 -6.62
C GLY A 424 -9.17 -13.42 -7.55
N GLY A 425 -10.41 -13.68 -7.93
CA GLY A 425 -11.20 -12.80 -8.77
C GLY A 425 -12.51 -13.45 -9.22
N ARG A 426 -12.87 -13.21 -10.47
CA ARG A 426 -14.07 -13.77 -11.10
C ARG A 426 -13.84 -14.15 -12.56
N SER A 427 -14.59 -15.14 -13.03
CA SER A 427 -14.53 -15.57 -14.42
C SER A 427 -15.85 -16.21 -14.85
N GLY A 428 -16.14 -16.18 -16.14
CA GLY A 428 -17.41 -16.66 -16.68
C GLY A 428 -17.57 -16.21 -18.12
N ALA A 429 -18.29 -16.98 -18.93
CA ALA A 429 -18.45 -16.72 -20.36
C ALA A 429 -19.05 -15.34 -20.64
N GLU A 430 -18.74 -14.76 -21.79
CA GLU A 430 -19.29 -13.45 -22.17
C GLU A 430 -20.83 -13.47 -22.18
N GLY A 431 -21.44 -12.54 -21.46
CA GLY A 431 -22.91 -12.45 -21.32
C GLY A 431 -23.52 -13.43 -20.29
N ALA A 432 -22.72 -14.24 -19.60
CA ALA A 432 -23.12 -15.04 -18.46
C ALA A 432 -22.80 -14.33 -17.14
N LEU A 433 -23.43 -14.82 -16.06
CA LEU A 433 -23.07 -14.43 -14.70
C LEU A 433 -21.63 -14.86 -14.39
N GLN A 434 -20.94 -14.04 -13.62
CA GLN A 434 -19.56 -14.27 -13.23
C GLN A 434 -19.49 -15.11 -11.97
N ALA A 435 -18.52 -16.02 -11.93
CA ALA A 435 -18.31 -16.92 -10.81
C ALA A 435 -17.05 -16.57 -10.03
N ALA A 436 -17.12 -16.65 -8.70
CA ALA A 436 -15.98 -16.60 -7.80
C ALA A 436 -14.94 -17.64 -8.24
N THR A 437 -13.72 -17.17 -8.50
CA THR A 437 -12.66 -17.99 -9.08
C THR A 437 -11.34 -17.74 -8.38
N VAL A 438 -10.61 -18.81 -8.14
CA VAL A 438 -9.24 -18.77 -7.63
C VAL A 438 -8.29 -19.42 -8.63
N TRP A 439 -7.06 -18.91 -8.66
CA TRP A 439 -5.99 -19.44 -9.46
C TRP A 439 -4.80 -19.76 -8.56
N THR A 440 -4.13 -20.88 -8.80
CA THR A 440 -2.96 -21.29 -8.01
C THR A 440 -1.76 -21.53 -8.91
N SER A 441 -0.57 -21.19 -8.42
CA SER A 441 0.67 -21.41 -9.15
C SER A 441 1.84 -21.64 -8.22
N PRO A 442 2.59 -22.75 -8.33
CA PRO A 442 3.80 -22.96 -7.53
C PRO A 442 4.96 -22.04 -7.95
N ASP A 443 4.98 -21.60 -9.21
CA ASP A 443 6.14 -20.94 -9.83
C ASP A 443 5.83 -19.56 -10.43
N GLY A 444 4.59 -19.06 -10.29
CA GLY A 444 4.12 -17.81 -10.90
C GLY A 444 3.95 -17.86 -12.41
N ILE A 445 4.25 -19.00 -13.05
CA ILE A 445 4.24 -19.18 -14.51
C ILE A 445 3.13 -20.12 -14.94
N ARG A 446 2.94 -21.24 -14.23
CA ARG A 446 1.91 -22.23 -14.53
C ARG A 446 0.77 -22.07 -13.56
N TRP A 447 -0.38 -21.66 -14.08
CA TRP A 447 -1.56 -21.36 -13.28
C TRP A 447 -2.63 -22.42 -13.48
N THR A 448 -3.27 -22.81 -12.38
CA THR A 448 -4.41 -23.72 -12.36
C THR A 448 -5.63 -22.96 -11.87
N ARG A 449 -6.70 -22.96 -12.67
CA ARG A 449 -7.98 -22.31 -12.34
C ARG A 449 -8.90 -23.26 -11.59
N VAL A 450 -9.52 -22.74 -10.53
CA VAL A 450 -10.60 -23.40 -9.80
C VAL A 450 -11.76 -22.41 -9.68
N VAL A 451 -12.88 -22.76 -10.29
CA VAL A 451 -14.15 -22.03 -10.11
C VAL A 451 -14.74 -22.55 -8.80
N LEU A 452 -14.94 -21.65 -7.84
CA LEU A 452 -15.36 -22.02 -6.48
C LEU A 452 -16.82 -22.46 -6.48
N GLU A 453 -17.66 -21.77 -7.25
CA GLU A 453 -19.08 -22.06 -7.39
C GLU A 453 -19.54 -21.81 -8.82
N ASN A 454 -20.41 -22.67 -9.34
CA ASN A 454 -20.96 -22.55 -10.69
C ASN A 454 -22.50 -22.55 -10.64
N ASP A 455 -23.04 -22.01 -9.55
CA ASP A 455 -24.46 -21.78 -9.45
C ASP A 455 -24.84 -20.62 -10.37
N GLU A 456 -26.09 -20.54 -10.84
CA GLU A 456 -26.58 -19.49 -11.75
C GLU A 456 -26.70 -18.12 -11.05
N VAL A 457 -25.70 -17.76 -10.26
CA VAL A 457 -25.64 -16.61 -9.36
C VAL A 457 -24.32 -15.88 -9.53
N GLU A 458 -24.38 -14.56 -9.42
CA GLU A 458 -23.24 -13.66 -9.55
C GLU A 458 -22.40 -13.80 -8.27
N SER A 459 -21.09 -14.05 -8.41
CA SER A 459 -20.15 -14.13 -7.28
C SER A 459 -18.74 -13.66 -7.67
N GLY A 460 -17.93 -13.32 -6.67
CA GLY A 460 -16.56 -12.86 -6.92
C GLY A 460 -15.67 -12.85 -5.68
N VAL A 461 -14.39 -13.19 -5.88
CA VAL A 461 -13.35 -13.07 -4.87
C VAL A 461 -12.70 -11.68 -4.95
N LEU A 462 -12.54 -11.02 -3.80
CA LEU A 462 -11.93 -9.71 -3.66
C LEU A 462 -10.56 -9.75 -3.00
N ALA A 463 -10.33 -10.69 -2.09
CA ALA A 463 -9.02 -10.90 -1.46
C ALA A 463 -8.76 -12.37 -1.18
N VAL A 464 -7.47 -12.74 -1.20
CA VAL A 464 -7.00 -14.10 -0.89
C VAL A 464 -5.86 -14.03 0.11
N SER A 465 -5.75 -15.04 0.97
CA SER A 465 -4.61 -15.20 1.86
C SER A 465 -4.38 -16.65 2.24
N SER A 466 -3.25 -16.92 2.87
CA SER A 466 -2.88 -18.24 3.36
C SER A 466 -2.24 -18.13 4.74
N HIS A 467 -2.48 -19.13 5.58
CA HIS A 467 -1.80 -19.33 6.84
C HIS A 467 -1.51 -20.83 6.99
N GLU A 468 -0.23 -21.17 7.15
CA GLU A 468 0.25 -22.55 7.12
C GLU A 468 -0.24 -23.29 5.86
N ASP A 469 -0.96 -24.41 6.04
CA ASP A 469 -1.50 -25.24 4.96
C ASP A 469 -2.98 -24.89 4.62
N THR A 470 -3.50 -23.78 5.16
CA THR A 470 -4.87 -23.30 4.93
C THR A 470 -4.90 -22.07 4.03
N PHE A 471 -5.84 -22.06 3.09
CA PHE A 471 -6.06 -20.99 2.12
C PHE A 471 -7.47 -20.43 2.27
N VAL A 472 -7.58 -19.11 2.24
CA VAL A 472 -8.85 -18.40 2.38
C VAL A 472 -9.01 -17.44 1.22
N ALA A 473 -10.20 -17.46 0.62
CA ALA A 473 -10.66 -16.46 -0.33
C ALA A 473 -11.87 -15.74 0.29
N VAL A 474 -11.95 -14.42 0.14
CA VAL A 474 -13.08 -13.64 0.64
C VAL A 474 -13.62 -12.73 -0.44
N GLY A 475 -14.92 -12.46 -0.40
CA GLY A 475 -15.60 -11.66 -1.40
C GLY A 475 -17.09 -11.61 -1.17
N TRP A 476 -17.85 -11.84 -2.23
CA TRP A 476 -19.30 -11.78 -2.24
C TRP A 476 -19.91 -12.92 -3.05
N HIS A 477 -21.09 -13.34 -2.63
CA HIS A 477 -21.92 -14.35 -3.27
C HIS A 477 -23.37 -13.84 -3.27
N GLU A 478 -23.98 -13.65 -4.45
CA GLU A 478 -25.21 -12.89 -4.61
C GLU A 478 -25.11 -11.50 -3.93
N ASP A 479 -25.92 -11.25 -2.90
CA ASP A 479 -25.96 -10.01 -2.13
C ASP A 479 -25.21 -10.12 -0.78
N ASP A 480 -24.63 -11.29 -0.49
CA ASP A 480 -24.06 -11.64 0.81
C ASP A 480 -22.52 -11.65 0.83
N ALA A 481 -21.97 -11.47 2.03
CA ALA A 481 -20.57 -11.71 2.33
C ALA A 481 -20.23 -13.18 2.11
N ALA A 482 -19.10 -13.45 1.45
CA ALA A 482 -18.65 -14.82 1.24
C ALA A 482 -17.20 -15.00 1.69
N ILE A 483 -16.97 -16.13 2.36
CA ILE A 483 -15.64 -16.65 2.66
C ILE A 483 -15.61 -18.07 2.10
N TRP A 484 -14.56 -18.41 1.39
CA TRP A 484 -14.26 -19.78 0.99
C TRP A 484 -12.95 -20.20 1.63
N GLN A 485 -12.88 -21.46 2.04
CA GLN A 485 -11.70 -22.04 2.65
C GLN A 485 -11.31 -23.32 1.90
N ALA A 486 -10.01 -23.54 1.76
CA ALA A 486 -9.46 -24.82 1.33
C ALA A 486 -8.23 -25.20 2.15
N THR A 487 -7.96 -26.49 2.20
CA THR A 487 -6.71 -27.05 2.71
C THR A 487 -5.97 -27.73 1.57
N LEU A 488 -4.68 -27.97 1.76
CA LEU A 488 -3.94 -28.80 0.81
C LEU A 488 -4.48 -30.23 0.77
N ALA A 489 -4.61 -30.75 -0.44
CA ALA A 489 -4.85 -32.17 -0.64
C ALA A 489 -3.59 -32.98 -0.22
N ASP A 490 -3.83 -34.06 0.53
CA ASP A 490 -2.80 -35.01 0.99
C ASP A 490 -2.05 -35.75 -0.15
#